data_AF-A0A838B8R3-F1
#
_entry.id   AF-A0A838B8R3-F1
#
_cell.length_a   1.000
_cell.length_b   1.000
_cell.length_c   1.000
_cell.angle_alpha   90.00
_cell.angle_beta   90.00
_cell.angle_gamma   90.00
#
_symmetry.space_group_name_H-M   'P 1'
#
loop_
_entity.id
_entity.type
_entity.pdbx_description
1 polymer ?
#
loop_
_entity_poly.entity_id
_entity_poly.type
_entity_poly.pdbx_seq_one_letter_code
_entity_poly.pdbx_strand_id
1 'polypeptide(L)'
;MVGRTTPAVVLAAINSEAFALPVIVLIILANGTRIGLTEWDEPLDTDLDGEGVETFSPVDFQQLSAFSAQINAPIDDRELMIILGGASLTASDVRRGRLDNAMAIIGYVLPTDLANPWLYCTYDFGQSDIKGLVSRIEMMGTEKRFEQPVGLTLGANCPNNYGDLDCGIPTRTNAWAAETDYALRGIVKRLTGSAGILWFRATVAGTSGLTEPVWPTVLGNTVVDGTVTWKAVRARRIIGTVSAVTDRRTFTSTGISVVADYFGEGFITFLTGDNAGDTRRVRSDNGTGTLILHLGAYDDIAIGDTFEALVGCRHRRVEDCITKHDNKNNSRTGTLRYRGFDFLAGENVTATAPKG
;
A
#
# COMPACT_ATOMS: atom_id res chain seq x y z
N MET A 1 19.12 -11.81 28.32
CA MET A 1 19.38 -10.53 27.62
C MET A 1 20.62 -9.93 28.28
N VAL A 2 21.72 -9.72 27.56
CA VAL A 2 22.80 -8.86 28.08
C VAL A 2 22.24 -7.45 28.02
N GLY A 3 22.14 -6.76 29.16
CA GLY A 3 21.64 -5.39 29.16
C GLY A 3 22.53 -4.51 28.26
N ARG A 4 21.92 -3.70 27.39
CA ARG A 4 22.65 -2.71 26.57
C ARG A 4 23.42 -1.79 27.51
N THR A 5 24.69 -2.10 27.70
CA THR A 5 25.58 -1.33 28.57
C THR A 5 26.06 -0.15 27.77
N THR A 6 25.92 1.07 28.31
CA THR A 6 26.39 2.29 27.65
C THR A 6 27.88 2.13 27.31
N PRO A 7 28.30 2.30 26.03
CA PRO A 7 29.70 2.18 25.65
C PRO A 7 30.57 3.15 26.44
N ALA A 8 31.79 2.73 26.78
CA ALA A 8 32.69 3.53 27.62
C ALA A 8 32.98 4.93 27.02
N VAL A 9 33.05 5.02 25.68
CA VAL A 9 33.23 6.30 24.96
C VAL A 9 32.03 7.23 25.11
N VAL A 10 30.80 6.71 25.03
CA VAL A 10 29.56 7.46 25.26
C VAL A 10 29.46 7.89 26.72
N LEU A 11 29.77 6.99 27.67
CA LEU A 11 29.77 7.31 29.09
C LEU A 11 30.81 8.40 29.43
N ALA A 12 31.98 8.39 28.80
CA ALA A 12 32.97 9.46 28.96
C ALA A 12 32.47 10.80 28.43
N ALA A 13 31.78 10.82 27.29
CA ALA A 13 31.20 12.04 26.71
C ALA A 13 30.03 12.61 27.54
N ILE A 14 29.16 11.76 28.10
CA ILE A 14 28.09 12.18 29.02
C ILE A 14 28.64 12.89 30.25
N ASN A 15 29.82 12.49 30.73
CA ASN A 15 30.48 13.08 31.90
C ASN A 15 31.47 14.21 31.56
N SER A 16 31.48 14.69 30.30
CA SER A 16 32.38 15.76 29.83
C SER A 16 31.72 17.14 29.89
N GLU A 17 32.46 18.15 30.34
CA GLU A 17 32.01 19.55 30.32
C GLU A 17 31.77 20.10 28.90
N ALA A 18 32.35 19.46 27.87
CA ALA A 18 32.21 19.86 26.46
C ALA A 18 31.01 19.23 25.74
N PHE A 19 30.26 18.34 26.40
CA PHE A 19 29.06 17.60 25.94
C PHE A 19 28.80 17.61 24.41
N ALA A 20 29.57 16.79 23.67
CA ALA A 20 29.42 16.61 22.23
C ALA A 20 28.83 15.22 21.91
N LEU A 21 27.56 15.02 22.26
CA LEU A 21 26.84 13.75 22.07
C LEU A 21 25.48 13.93 21.36
N PRO A 22 25.47 14.34 20.09
CA PRO A 22 24.61 13.82 19.04
C PRO A 22 23.40 12.95 19.31
N VAL A 23 22.16 13.41 19.46
CA VAL A 23 21.04 12.52 19.08
C VAL A 23 21.01 12.36 17.55
N ILE A 24 20.88 11.10 17.12
CA ILE A 24 20.60 10.72 15.74
C ILE A 24 19.32 9.86 15.68
N VAL A 25 18.45 10.17 14.71
CA VAL A 25 17.17 9.50 14.47
C VAL A 25 17.15 9.01 13.03
N LEU A 26 17.09 7.70 12.83
CA LEU A 26 16.93 7.06 11.53
C LEU A 26 15.47 6.66 11.35
N ILE A 27 14.76 7.33 10.46
CA ILE A 27 13.40 6.96 10.08
C ILE A 27 13.47 5.95 8.93
N ILE A 28 12.78 4.82 9.07
CA ILE A 28 12.61 3.81 8.02
C ILE A 28 11.14 3.77 7.64
N LEU A 29 10.85 4.18 6.41
CA LEU A 29 9.50 4.17 5.85
C LEU A 29 9.08 2.75 5.42
N ALA A 30 7.77 2.49 5.34
CA ALA A 30 7.23 1.18 4.98
C ALA A 30 7.64 0.65 3.58
N ASN A 31 8.15 1.52 2.70
CA ASN A 31 8.70 1.17 1.40
C ASN A 31 10.23 0.87 1.42
N GLY A 32 10.88 0.95 2.58
CA GLY A 32 12.33 0.78 2.75
C GLY A 32 13.16 2.05 2.53
N THR A 33 12.55 3.21 2.25
CA THR A 33 13.30 4.48 2.21
C THR A 33 13.76 4.86 3.63
N ARG A 34 15.04 5.22 3.75
CA ARG A 34 15.72 5.59 4.99
C ARG A 34 15.98 7.10 5.00
N ILE A 35 15.78 7.76 6.14
CA ILE A 35 15.93 9.20 6.34
C ILE A 35 16.64 9.43 7.67
N GLY A 36 17.89 9.89 7.63
CA GLY A 36 18.67 10.25 8.82
C GLY A 36 18.42 11.71 9.23
N LEU A 37 18.14 11.93 10.51
CA LEU A 37 17.99 13.24 11.14
C LEU A 37 18.91 13.38 12.36
N THR A 38 19.48 14.56 12.58
CA THR A 38 20.30 14.84 13.78
C THR A 38 19.94 16.18 14.42
N GLU A 39 20.15 16.31 15.73
CA GLU A 39 20.08 17.59 16.45
C GLU A 39 21.37 18.42 16.35
N TRP A 40 22.41 17.89 15.71
CA TRP A 40 23.69 18.57 15.50
C TRP A 40 23.57 19.75 14.54
N ASP A 41 24.61 20.57 14.41
CA ASP A 41 24.64 21.72 13.49
C ASP A 41 25.10 21.36 12.07
N GLU A 42 25.90 20.30 11.93
CA GLU A 42 26.41 19.78 10.66
C GLU A 42 25.90 18.34 10.36
N PRO A 43 25.83 17.90 9.09
CA PRO A 43 25.48 16.53 8.74
C PRO A 43 26.50 15.51 9.28
N LEU A 44 26.01 14.37 9.75
CA LEU A 44 26.83 13.29 10.31
C LEU A 44 26.63 11.99 9.51
N ASP A 45 27.70 11.42 8.95
CA ASP A 45 27.65 10.16 8.22
C ASP A 45 28.02 8.99 9.15
N THR A 46 27.06 8.09 9.45
CA THR A 46 27.29 6.96 10.37
C THR A 46 26.36 5.77 10.09
N ASP A 47 26.73 4.58 10.56
CA ASP A 47 25.95 3.34 10.43
C ASP A 47 25.30 2.98 11.78
N LEU A 48 24.07 3.45 12.00
CA LEU A 48 23.38 3.35 13.29
C LEU A 48 22.83 1.96 13.60
N ASP A 49 22.39 1.20 12.59
CA ASP A 49 21.70 -0.09 12.75
C ASP A 49 22.47 -1.30 12.19
N GLY A 50 23.62 -1.07 11.53
CA GLY A 50 24.48 -2.12 10.96
C GLY A 50 24.11 -2.51 9.52
N GLU A 51 23.20 -1.78 8.88
CA GLU A 51 22.76 -2.01 7.50
C GLU A 51 23.46 -1.07 6.49
N GLY A 52 24.30 -0.14 6.96
CA GLY A 52 25.13 0.73 6.14
C GLY A 52 25.15 2.19 6.58
N VAL A 53 26.16 2.94 6.12
CA VAL A 53 26.34 4.36 6.43
C VAL A 53 25.22 5.20 5.80
N GLU A 54 24.54 5.97 6.62
CA GLU A 54 23.52 6.95 6.25
C GLU A 54 23.96 8.37 6.63
N THR A 55 23.55 9.36 5.83
CA THR A 55 23.75 10.79 6.16
C THR A 55 22.61 11.28 7.05
N PHE A 56 22.92 11.66 8.29
CA PHE A 56 21.99 12.27 9.22
C PHE A 56 22.00 13.79 9.06
N SER A 57 20.90 14.36 8.58
CA SER A 57 20.78 15.78 8.25
C SER A 57 20.14 16.58 9.40
N PRO A 58 20.64 17.79 9.72
CA PRO A 58 20.01 18.66 10.71
C PRO A 58 18.81 19.45 10.15
N VAL A 59 18.66 19.52 8.82
CA VAL A 59 17.74 20.46 8.15
C VAL A 59 16.27 20.21 8.45
N ASP A 60 15.85 18.95 8.52
CA ASP A 60 14.45 18.56 8.78
C ASP A 60 14.22 18.21 10.28
N PHE A 61 15.26 18.23 11.14
CA PHE A 61 15.11 18.00 12.58
C PHE A 61 14.62 19.26 13.29
N GLN A 62 13.74 19.11 14.28
CA GLN A 62 13.35 20.23 15.15
C GLN A 62 13.44 19.90 16.63
N GLN A 63 12.86 18.79 17.05
CA GLN A 63 12.87 18.40 18.46
C GLN A 63 12.62 16.90 18.60
N LEU A 64 13.27 16.30 19.59
CA LEU A 64 12.88 15.00 20.12
C LEU A 64 12.55 15.20 21.61
N SER A 65 11.39 14.72 22.07
CA SER A 65 11.00 14.90 23.48
C SER A 65 11.89 14.06 24.42
N ALA A 66 11.73 14.17 25.75
CA ALA A 66 12.55 13.40 26.69
C ALA A 66 12.37 11.88 26.50
N PHE A 67 13.43 11.10 26.73
CA PHE A 67 13.32 9.64 26.82
C PHE A 67 12.83 9.22 28.20
N SER A 68 11.83 8.35 28.23
CA SER A 68 11.38 7.62 29.41
C SER A 68 11.24 6.16 29.03
N ALA A 69 11.60 5.26 29.96
CA ALA A 69 11.37 3.83 29.84
C ALA A 69 11.16 3.25 31.23
N GLN A 70 10.08 2.50 31.42
CA GLN A 70 9.75 1.91 32.72
C GLN A 70 9.32 0.45 32.56
N ILE A 71 9.96 -0.44 33.32
CA ILE A 71 9.55 -1.85 33.38
C ILE A 71 8.12 -1.93 33.91
N ASN A 72 7.24 -2.60 33.16
CA ASN A 72 5.83 -2.84 33.50
C ASN A 72 4.96 -1.56 33.58
N ALA A 73 5.30 -0.54 32.77
CA ALA A 73 4.43 0.59 32.44
C ALA A 73 3.54 0.29 31.20
N PRO A 74 2.56 1.15 30.87
CA PRO A 74 1.94 1.19 29.54
C PRO A 74 2.99 1.41 28.44
N ILE A 75 2.61 1.21 27.17
CA ILE A 75 3.48 1.42 25.99
C ILE A 75 4.28 2.73 26.12
N ASP A 76 5.62 2.64 26.08
CA ASP A 76 6.50 3.81 26.13
C ASP A 76 6.18 4.76 24.97
N ASP A 77 5.87 6.03 25.28
CA ASP A 77 5.53 7.06 24.30
C ASP A 77 6.59 8.17 24.23
N ARG A 78 6.74 8.74 23.03
CA ARG A 78 7.65 9.86 22.77
C ARG A 78 7.16 10.68 21.57
N GLU A 79 7.60 11.93 21.44
CA GLU A 79 7.29 12.76 20.28
C GLU A 79 8.57 13.12 19.52
N LEU A 80 8.55 12.94 18.20
CA LEU A 80 9.51 13.51 17.26
C LEU A 80 8.81 14.68 16.53
N MET A 81 9.45 15.84 16.51
CA MET A 81 9.03 16.98 15.68
C MET A 81 10.03 17.18 14.54
N ILE A 82 9.49 17.24 13.33
CA ILE A 82 10.25 17.46 12.09
C ILE A 82 9.76 18.71 11.38
N ILE A 83 10.69 19.43 10.76
CA ILE A 83 10.39 20.50 9.82
C ILE A 83 9.97 19.88 8.48
N LEU A 84 8.94 20.43 7.86
CA LEU A 84 8.37 19.96 6.61
C LEU A 84 8.81 20.86 5.46
N GLY A 85 9.38 20.25 4.43
CA GLY A 85 9.81 20.93 3.20
C GLY A 85 11.26 21.46 3.21
N GLY A 86 12.11 21.01 4.14
CA GLY A 86 13.56 21.29 4.09
C GLY A 86 14.26 20.46 3.01
N ALA A 87 14.08 19.14 3.01
CA ALA A 87 14.40 18.28 1.86
C ALA A 87 13.65 16.92 1.81
N SER A 88 13.43 16.27 2.95
CA SER A 88 13.17 14.82 3.00
C SER A 88 11.69 14.44 3.10
N LEU A 89 10.91 15.25 3.83
CA LEU A 89 9.48 15.02 4.09
C LEU A 89 8.68 16.30 3.89
N THR A 90 7.56 16.19 3.15
CA THR A 90 6.63 17.30 2.91
C THR A 90 5.35 17.15 3.72
N ALA A 91 4.60 18.24 3.87
CA ALA A 91 3.25 18.17 4.45
C ALA A 91 2.27 17.31 3.62
N SER A 92 2.56 17.06 2.34
CA SER A 92 1.81 16.13 1.49
C SER A 92 2.12 14.67 1.85
N ASP A 93 3.39 14.33 2.09
CA ASP A 93 3.81 12.98 2.51
C ASP A 93 3.12 12.55 3.81
N VAL A 94 3.09 13.43 4.81
CA VAL A 94 2.42 13.17 6.09
C VAL A 94 0.91 12.97 5.90
N ARG A 95 0.24 13.87 5.15
CA ARG A 95 -1.21 13.75 4.88
C ARG A 95 -1.59 12.50 4.08
N ARG A 96 -0.71 12.07 3.17
CA ARG A 96 -0.88 10.89 2.29
C ARG A 96 -0.48 9.57 2.99
N GLY A 97 -0.20 9.57 4.29
CA GLY A 97 0.11 8.36 5.07
C GLY A 97 1.48 7.74 4.74
N ARG A 98 2.43 8.51 4.20
CA ARG A 98 3.78 7.99 3.89
C ARG A 98 4.55 7.53 5.15
N LEU A 99 4.14 8.03 6.32
CA LEU A 99 4.63 7.65 7.64
C LEU A 99 3.88 6.46 8.26
N ASP A 100 2.82 5.94 7.62
CA ASP A 100 2.04 4.83 8.16
C ASP A 100 2.88 3.54 8.16
N ASN A 101 3.00 2.90 9.32
CA ASN A 101 3.90 1.76 9.56
C ASN A 101 5.39 2.06 9.35
N ALA A 102 5.80 3.34 9.38
CA ALA A 102 7.20 3.69 9.54
C ALA A 102 7.69 3.42 10.98
N MET A 103 9.00 3.31 11.13
CA MET A 103 9.68 3.16 12.42
C MET A 103 10.80 4.19 12.56
N ALA A 104 11.19 4.50 13.80
CA ALA A 104 12.43 5.22 14.09
C ALA A 104 13.38 4.35 14.90
N ILE A 105 14.64 4.34 14.50
CA ILE A 105 15.77 3.85 15.28
C ILE A 105 16.48 5.07 15.84
N ILE A 106 16.71 5.10 17.16
CA ILE A 106 17.30 6.27 17.83
C ILE A 106 18.58 5.86 18.54
N GLY A 107 19.61 6.66 18.32
CA GLY A 107 20.92 6.47 18.91
C GLY A 107 21.59 7.78 19.31
N TYR A 108 22.80 7.62 19.81
CA TYR A 108 23.76 8.69 19.99
C TYR A 108 25.00 8.44 19.15
N VAL A 109 25.68 9.50 18.70
CA VAL A 109 27.00 9.38 18.05
C VAL A 109 27.93 10.49 18.54
N LEU A 110 29.23 10.21 18.57
CA LEU A 110 30.26 11.20 18.83
C LEU A 110 30.72 11.78 17.48
N PRO A 111 30.72 13.11 17.27
CA PRO A 111 31.23 13.71 16.03
C PRO A 111 32.71 13.37 15.75
N THR A 112 33.46 13.02 16.80
CA THR A 112 34.86 12.56 16.73
C THR A 112 35.03 11.05 16.51
N ASP A 113 33.95 10.25 16.60
CA ASP A 113 33.96 8.79 16.44
C ASP A 113 32.64 8.31 15.78
N LEU A 114 32.45 8.71 14.52
CA LEU A 114 31.30 8.32 13.70
C LEU A 114 31.25 6.82 13.37
N ALA A 115 32.31 6.06 13.65
CA ALA A 115 32.38 4.62 13.42
C ALA A 115 31.72 3.79 14.53
N ASN A 116 31.43 4.39 15.69
CA ASN A 116 30.90 3.68 16.86
C ASN A 116 29.63 4.37 17.45
N PRO A 117 28.55 4.52 16.66
CA PRO A 117 27.28 5.02 17.19
C PRO A 117 26.67 4.04 18.21
N TRP A 118 25.86 4.56 19.11
CA TRP A 118 25.15 3.78 20.13
C TRP A 118 23.64 3.87 19.96
N LEU A 119 23.07 2.85 19.31
CA LEU A 119 21.64 2.61 19.23
C LEU A 119 21.09 2.22 20.61
N TYR A 120 20.18 3.02 21.18
CA TYR A 120 19.56 2.71 22.47
C TYR A 120 18.12 2.19 22.34
N CYS A 121 17.29 2.70 21.43
CA CYS A 121 15.90 2.26 21.27
C CYS A 121 15.38 2.26 19.82
N THR A 122 14.20 1.67 19.64
CA THR A 122 13.44 1.61 18.39
C THR A 122 11.97 1.83 18.70
N TYR A 123 11.27 2.62 17.89
CA TYR A 123 9.85 2.93 18.04
C TYR A 123 9.09 2.69 16.74
N ASP A 124 7.82 2.33 16.86
CA ASP A 124 6.85 2.38 15.77
C ASP A 124 6.18 3.75 15.72
N PHE A 125 5.86 4.25 14.53
CA PHE A 125 5.10 5.51 14.42
C PHE A 125 3.63 5.35 14.84
N GLY A 126 3.15 6.34 15.58
CA GLY A 126 1.79 6.49 16.06
C GLY A 126 1.03 7.54 15.25
N GLN A 127 0.27 8.39 15.93
CA GLN A 127 -0.44 9.49 15.31
C GLN A 127 0.51 10.61 14.86
N SER A 128 0.29 11.14 13.65
CA SER A 128 0.94 12.37 13.19
C SER A 128 -0.04 13.55 13.13
N ASP A 129 0.47 14.74 13.42
CA ASP A 129 -0.23 16.03 13.33
C ASP A 129 0.64 17.04 12.56
N ILE A 130 0.05 18.07 11.98
CA ILE A 130 0.75 19.13 11.23
C ILE A 130 0.33 20.50 11.74
N LYS A 131 1.30 21.28 12.22
CA LYS A 131 1.11 22.66 12.69
C LYS A 131 2.08 23.59 11.96
N GLY A 132 1.56 24.34 10.99
CA GLY A 132 2.38 25.19 10.12
C GLY A 132 3.33 24.36 9.25
N LEU A 133 4.63 24.60 9.39
CA LEU A 133 5.70 23.86 8.71
C LEU A 133 6.28 22.72 9.57
N VAL A 134 5.60 22.30 10.63
CA VAL A 134 6.07 21.27 11.56
C VAL A 134 5.13 20.09 11.56
N SER A 135 5.65 18.86 11.48
CA SER A 135 4.88 17.68 11.88
C SER A 135 5.32 17.21 13.26
N ARG A 136 4.34 16.93 14.12
CA ARG A 136 4.54 16.24 15.39
C ARG A 136 4.12 14.79 15.19
N ILE A 137 5.06 13.88 15.39
CA ILE A 137 4.90 12.45 15.19
C ILE A 137 5.00 11.79 16.56
N GLU A 138 3.90 11.21 17.02
CA GLU A 138 3.89 10.29 18.14
C GLU A 138 4.68 9.03 17.76
N MET A 139 5.52 8.56 18.67
CA MET A 139 6.30 7.35 18.57
C MET A 139 5.95 6.46 19.75
N MET A 140 5.67 5.20 19.47
CA MET A 140 5.17 4.23 20.44
C MET A 140 6.09 3.02 20.50
N GLY A 141 6.35 2.51 21.70
CA GLY A 141 7.18 1.33 21.91
C GLY A 141 6.70 0.15 21.07
N THR A 142 7.65 -0.69 20.63
CA THR A 142 7.35 -1.87 19.79
C THR A 142 6.38 -2.86 20.46
N GLU A 143 6.20 -2.75 21.78
CA GLU A 143 5.22 -3.42 22.62
C GLU A 143 3.78 -3.21 22.13
N LYS A 144 3.49 -2.07 21.47
CA LYS A 144 2.21 -1.78 20.80
C LYS A 144 1.74 -2.91 19.90
N ARG A 145 2.68 -3.64 19.27
CA ARG A 145 2.39 -4.78 18.39
C ARG A 145 1.77 -5.98 19.15
N PHE A 146 2.06 -6.14 20.43
CA PHE A 146 1.48 -7.20 21.27
C PHE A 146 0.08 -6.87 21.79
N GLU A 147 -0.29 -5.59 21.90
CA GLU A 147 -1.64 -5.16 22.29
C GLU A 147 -2.66 -5.22 21.13
N GLN A 148 -2.21 -5.45 19.89
CA GLN A 148 -3.11 -5.56 18.76
C GLN A 148 -3.98 -6.83 18.86
N PRO A 149 -5.31 -6.74 18.68
CA PRO A 149 -6.18 -7.91 18.68
C PRO A 149 -5.94 -8.76 17.42
N VAL A 150 -5.17 -9.83 17.57
CA VAL A 150 -4.92 -10.80 16.49
C VAL A 150 -5.98 -11.91 16.52
N GLY A 151 -6.76 -12.02 15.44
CA GLY A 151 -7.76 -13.08 15.30
C GLY A 151 -8.42 -13.07 13.92
N LEU A 152 -9.12 -14.16 13.58
CA LEU A 152 -9.95 -14.24 12.38
C LEU A 152 -11.43 -14.11 12.75
N THR A 153 -12.05 -13.00 12.37
CA THR A 153 -13.51 -12.82 12.51
C THR A 153 -14.25 -13.76 11.56
N LEU A 154 -15.06 -14.65 12.11
CA LEU A 154 -15.98 -15.49 11.34
C LEU A 154 -17.18 -14.64 10.91
N GLY A 155 -17.16 -14.16 9.66
CA GLY A 155 -18.20 -13.30 9.10
C GLY A 155 -18.91 -13.94 7.90
N ALA A 156 -20.11 -13.43 7.58
CA ALA A 156 -20.87 -13.90 6.42
C ALA A 156 -20.14 -13.64 5.09
N ASN A 157 -19.54 -12.46 4.96
CA ASN A 157 -18.76 -12.01 3.80
C ASN A 157 -17.33 -12.57 3.82
N CYS A 158 -16.69 -12.59 2.65
CA CYS A 158 -15.28 -12.97 2.50
C CYS A 158 -14.36 -12.04 3.31
N PRO A 159 -13.45 -12.55 4.15
CA PRO A 159 -12.47 -11.72 4.87
C PRO A 159 -11.27 -11.31 3.98
N ASN A 160 -10.99 -12.07 2.91
CA ASN A 160 -9.83 -11.83 2.04
C ASN A 160 -9.97 -10.51 1.25
N ASN A 161 -8.86 -9.81 1.04
CA ASN A 161 -8.79 -8.64 0.18
C ASN A 161 -8.80 -9.03 -1.30
N TYR A 162 -9.34 -8.17 -2.17
CA TYR A 162 -9.42 -8.48 -3.59
C TYR A 162 -8.01 -8.61 -4.22
N GLY A 163 -7.68 -9.84 -4.62
CA GLY A 163 -6.42 -10.15 -5.31
C GLY A 163 -5.22 -10.43 -4.42
N ASP A 164 -5.41 -10.57 -3.12
CA ASP A 164 -4.39 -11.18 -2.25
C ASP A 164 -4.18 -12.67 -2.59
N LEU A 165 -3.23 -13.32 -1.91
CA LEU A 165 -2.91 -14.74 -2.15
C LEU A 165 -4.11 -15.66 -1.87
N ASP A 166 -4.96 -15.29 -0.91
CA ASP A 166 -6.05 -16.11 -0.41
C ASP A 166 -7.34 -15.97 -1.24
N CYS A 167 -7.62 -14.80 -1.80
CA CYS A 167 -8.54 -14.58 -2.91
C CYS A 167 -8.03 -15.27 -4.19
N GLY A 168 -6.71 -15.19 -4.42
CA GLY A 168 -5.99 -15.88 -5.47
C GLY A 168 -6.26 -15.36 -6.90
N ILE A 169 -7.01 -14.28 -7.09
CA ILE A 169 -7.22 -13.66 -8.41
C ILE A 169 -6.01 -12.77 -8.76
N PRO A 170 -5.35 -12.97 -9.90
CA PRO A 170 -4.26 -12.09 -10.32
C PRO A 170 -4.79 -10.70 -10.73
N THR A 171 -4.36 -9.67 -10.02
CA THR A 171 -4.72 -8.26 -10.27
C THR A 171 -3.74 -7.53 -11.19
N ARG A 172 -2.65 -8.18 -11.61
CA ARG A 172 -1.71 -7.70 -12.63
C ARG A 172 -1.34 -8.83 -13.58
N THR A 173 -0.86 -8.47 -14.76
CA THR A 173 -0.48 -9.40 -15.83
C THR A 173 0.69 -8.83 -16.64
N ASN A 174 1.54 -9.72 -17.14
CA ASN A 174 2.64 -9.37 -18.05
C ASN A 174 2.07 -9.04 -19.44
N ALA A 175 2.83 -8.31 -20.24
CA ALA A 175 2.53 -8.16 -21.65
C ALA A 175 2.74 -9.50 -22.38
N TRP A 176 2.05 -9.67 -23.50
CA TRP A 176 2.31 -10.74 -24.46
C TRP A 176 3.76 -10.64 -24.98
N ALA A 177 4.37 -11.77 -25.28
CA ALA A 177 5.70 -11.88 -25.89
C ALA A 177 5.63 -12.90 -27.04
N ALA A 178 6.43 -12.68 -28.08
CA ALA A 178 6.55 -13.59 -29.21
C ALA A 178 7.25 -14.90 -28.79
N GLU A 179 6.96 -15.99 -29.50
CA GLU A 179 7.65 -17.30 -29.35
C GLU A 179 7.74 -17.79 -27.89
N THR A 180 6.74 -17.46 -27.09
CA THR A 180 6.74 -17.68 -25.64
C THR A 180 5.71 -18.74 -25.26
N ASP A 181 6.12 -19.72 -24.45
CA ASP A 181 5.23 -20.77 -23.95
C ASP A 181 4.28 -20.24 -22.87
N TYR A 182 2.99 -20.44 -23.11
CA TYR A 182 1.91 -20.05 -22.20
C TYR A 182 1.14 -21.28 -21.71
N ALA A 183 1.23 -21.51 -20.40
CA ALA A 183 0.44 -22.52 -19.71
C ALA A 183 -1.08 -22.21 -19.75
N LEU A 184 -1.89 -23.25 -19.63
CA LEU A 184 -3.35 -23.15 -19.52
C LEU A 184 -3.75 -22.18 -18.39
N ARG A 185 -4.73 -21.31 -18.64
CA ARG A 185 -5.15 -20.18 -17.77
C ARG A 185 -4.12 -19.06 -17.58
N GLY A 186 -2.93 -19.15 -18.19
CA GLY A 186 -1.99 -18.03 -18.30
C GLY A 186 -2.70 -16.79 -18.86
N ILE A 187 -2.33 -15.61 -18.36
CA ILE A 187 -2.93 -14.33 -18.77
C ILE A 187 -1.87 -13.37 -19.29
N VAL A 188 -2.26 -12.56 -20.28
CA VAL A 188 -1.44 -11.51 -20.89
C VAL A 188 -2.27 -10.24 -21.14
N LYS A 189 -1.60 -9.11 -21.25
CA LYS A 189 -2.12 -7.87 -21.87
C LYS A 189 -1.41 -7.62 -23.21
N ARG A 190 -2.02 -6.81 -24.08
CA ARG A 190 -1.41 -6.33 -25.32
C ARG A 190 -0.05 -5.66 -25.09
N LEU A 191 0.86 -5.74 -26.07
CA LEU A 191 2.10 -4.95 -26.13
C LEU A 191 1.80 -3.51 -26.56
N THR A 192 1.15 -3.34 -27.71
CA THR A 192 1.03 -2.02 -28.36
C THR A 192 -0.35 -1.40 -28.20
N GLY A 193 -0.39 -0.14 -27.74
CA GLY A 193 -1.59 0.69 -27.57
C GLY A 193 -2.28 0.60 -26.19
N SER A 194 -3.19 1.53 -25.91
CA SER A 194 -3.78 1.74 -24.57
C SER A 194 -4.30 0.46 -23.93
N ALA A 195 -3.99 0.25 -22.63
CA ALA A 195 -4.19 -1.01 -21.92
C ALA A 195 -5.62 -1.59 -21.99
N GLY A 196 -6.63 -0.74 -22.22
CA GLY A 196 -8.00 -1.14 -22.53
C GLY A 196 -8.72 -1.82 -21.36
N ILE A 197 -9.91 -2.34 -21.64
CA ILE A 197 -10.76 -3.03 -20.65
C ILE A 197 -10.61 -4.56 -20.68
N LEU A 198 -9.71 -5.10 -21.51
CA LEU A 198 -9.55 -6.52 -21.79
C LEU A 198 -8.12 -7.00 -21.57
N TRP A 199 -7.99 -8.18 -20.97
CA TRP A 199 -6.81 -9.03 -21.00
C TRP A 199 -7.17 -10.33 -21.72
N PHE A 200 -6.17 -11.18 -21.97
CA PHE A 200 -6.35 -12.41 -22.73
C PHE A 200 -5.88 -13.60 -21.90
N ARG A 201 -6.70 -14.65 -21.84
CA ARG A 201 -6.40 -15.91 -21.13
C ARG A 201 -6.20 -17.05 -22.11
N ALA A 202 -5.13 -17.82 -21.93
CA ALA A 202 -4.93 -19.08 -22.62
C ALA A 202 -6.02 -20.10 -22.23
N THR A 203 -6.87 -20.49 -23.18
CA THR A 203 -7.84 -21.60 -23.07
C THR A 203 -7.30 -22.91 -23.63
N VAL A 204 -6.29 -22.84 -24.50
CA VAL A 204 -5.45 -23.96 -24.94
C VAL A 204 -4.00 -23.51 -24.68
N ALA A 205 -3.21 -24.33 -23.98
CA ALA A 205 -1.80 -24.04 -23.73
C ALA A 205 -0.97 -24.21 -25.02
N GLY A 206 0.08 -23.43 -25.19
CA GLY A 206 0.96 -23.49 -26.35
C GLY A 206 1.91 -22.31 -26.42
N THR A 207 2.67 -22.24 -27.50
CA THR A 207 3.63 -21.18 -27.82
C THR A 207 2.94 -20.09 -28.65
N SER A 208 3.14 -18.82 -28.32
CA SER A 208 2.68 -17.68 -29.13
C SER A 208 3.40 -17.59 -30.48
N GLY A 209 2.80 -16.86 -31.43
CA GLY A 209 3.39 -16.62 -32.74
C GLY A 209 4.56 -15.63 -32.72
N LEU A 210 5.15 -15.41 -33.90
CA LEU A 210 6.23 -14.44 -34.12
C LEU A 210 5.79 -12.97 -33.93
N THR A 211 4.49 -12.69 -34.09
CA THR A 211 3.90 -11.35 -34.11
C THR A 211 2.64 -11.30 -33.27
N GLU A 212 2.41 -10.18 -32.58
CA GLU A 212 1.23 -9.99 -31.72
C GLU A 212 -0.08 -10.24 -32.51
N PRO A 213 -0.99 -11.11 -32.04
CA PRO A 213 -2.21 -11.42 -32.76
C PRO A 213 -3.19 -10.24 -32.77
N VAL A 214 -4.10 -10.23 -33.75
CA VAL A 214 -5.22 -9.27 -33.75
C VAL A 214 -6.19 -9.62 -32.62
N TRP A 215 -6.05 -8.91 -31.50
CA TRP A 215 -6.81 -9.17 -30.29
C TRP A 215 -8.32 -8.98 -30.45
N PRO A 216 -9.16 -9.90 -29.94
CA PRO A 216 -10.61 -9.71 -29.91
C PRO A 216 -11.01 -8.51 -29.05
N THR A 217 -11.84 -7.64 -29.60
CA THR A 217 -12.36 -6.43 -28.94
C THR A 217 -13.62 -6.68 -28.11
N VAL A 218 -14.24 -7.87 -28.24
CA VAL A 218 -15.46 -8.26 -27.53
C VAL A 218 -15.13 -9.29 -26.45
N LEU A 219 -15.63 -9.07 -25.24
CA LEU A 219 -15.44 -9.96 -24.10
C LEU A 219 -15.93 -11.38 -24.42
N GLY A 220 -15.09 -12.37 -24.15
CA GLY A 220 -15.41 -13.79 -24.35
C GLY A 220 -15.05 -14.35 -25.72
N ASN A 221 -14.78 -13.52 -26.73
CA ASN A 221 -14.29 -13.99 -28.04
C ASN A 221 -12.87 -14.57 -27.93
N THR A 222 -12.52 -15.43 -28.88
CA THR A 222 -11.23 -16.15 -28.92
C THR A 222 -10.40 -15.80 -30.15
N VAL A 223 -9.08 -15.93 -30.04
CA VAL A 223 -8.12 -15.84 -31.16
C VAL A 223 -7.07 -16.96 -31.02
N VAL A 224 -6.63 -17.52 -32.13
CA VAL A 224 -5.51 -18.47 -32.19
C VAL A 224 -4.24 -17.69 -32.51
N ASP A 225 -3.16 -17.98 -31.81
CA ASP A 225 -1.88 -17.28 -31.87
C ASP A 225 -0.77 -18.32 -31.73
N GLY A 226 -0.05 -18.62 -32.82
CA GLY A 226 0.84 -19.77 -32.85
C GLY A 226 0.09 -21.07 -32.55
N THR A 227 0.41 -21.72 -31.43
CA THR A 227 -0.31 -22.90 -30.91
C THR A 227 -1.15 -22.62 -29.67
N VAL A 228 -1.04 -21.44 -29.04
CA VAL A 228 -1.92 -21.01 -27.93
C VAL A 228 -3.25 -20.49 -28.48
N THR A 229 -4.35 -20.81 -27.78
CA THR A 229 -5.65 -20.16 -28.03
C THR A 229 -5.99 -19.24 -26.88
N TRP A 230 -6.22 -17.97 -27.18
CA TRP A 230 -6.60 -16.93 -26.22
C TRP A 230 -8.10 -16.69 -26.19
N LYS A 231 -8.62 -16.31 -25.02
CA LYS A 231 -9.98 -15.79 -24.81
C LYS A 231 -9.92 -14.42 -24.15
N ALA A 232 -10.65 -13.45 -24.68
CA ALA A 232 -10.80 -12.13 -24.08
C ALA A 232 -11.54 -12.22 -22.72
N VAL A 233 -10.93 -11.66 -21.68
CA VAL A 233 -11.46 -11.56 -20.31
C VAL A 233 -11.36 -10.12 -19.82
N ARG A 234 -12.20 -9.69 -18.87
CA ARG A 234 -12.11 -8.32 -18.32
C ARG A 234 -10.76 -8.11 -17.61
N ALA A 235 -10.13 -6.98 -17.90
CA ALA A 235 -8.97 -6.50 -17.14
C ALA A 235 -9.40 -6.17 -15.70
N ARG A 236 -8.55 -6.48 -14.72
CA ARG A 236 -8.81 -6.14 -13.30
C ARG A 236 -8.35 -4.74 -12.93
N ARG A 237 -7.36 -4.23 -13.68
CA ARG A 237 -6.82 -2.87 -13.59
C ARG A 237 -6.95 -2.23 -14.96
N ILE A 238 -7.62 -1.07 -15.02
CA ILE A 238 -7.97 -0.35 -16.26
C ILE A 238 -7.47 1.08 -16.12
N ILE A 239 -6.83 1.61 -17.16
CA ILE A 239 -6.37 3.01 -17.18
C ILE A 239 -7.53 3.91 -17.59
N GLY A 240 -7.82 4.92 -16.76
CA GLY A 240 -8.75 5.99 -17.07
C GLY A 240 -8.03 7.33 -17.25
N THR A 241 -8.68 8.24 -17.99
CA THR A 241 -8.27 9.64 -18.13
C THR A 241 -9.44 10.55 -17.81
N VAL A 242 -9.27 11.44 -16.84
CA VAL A 242 -10.29 12.39 -16.38
C VAL A 242 -10.67 13.33 -17.52
N SER A 243 -11.97 13.41 -17.83
CA SER A 243 -12.53 14.25 -18.89
C SER A 243 -13.43 15.38 -18.38
N ALA A 244 -13.96 15.28 -17.17
CA ALA A 244 -14.67 16.36 -16.49
C ALA A 244 -14.61 16.17 -14.96
N VAL A 245 -14.53 17.25 -14.20
CA VAL A 245 -14.45 17.24 -12.73
C VAL A 245 -15.62 18.02 -12.17
N THR A 246 -16.32 17.44 -11.18
CA THR A 246 -17.37 18.14 -10.42
C THR A 246 -16.79 18.65 -9.10
N ASP A 247 -16.04 17.79 -8.40
CA ASP A 247 -15.31 18.10 -7.17
C ASP A 247 -14.20 17.05 -6.96
N ARG A 248 -13.43 17.15 -5.86
CA ARG A 248 -12.36 16.19 -5.51
C ARG A 248 -12.84 14.74 -5.30
N ARG A 249 -14.15 14.49 -5.22
CA ARG A 249 -14.78 13.19 -4.96
C ARG A 249 -15.50 12.63 -6.21
N THR A 250 -15.93 13.49 -7.12
CA THR A 250 -16.83 13.16 -8.24
C THR A 250 -16.29 13.70 -9.54
N PHE A 251 -16.00 12.81 -10.48
CA PHE A 251 -15.45 13.16 -11.79
C PHE A 251 -15.85 12.11 -12.83
N THR A 252 -15.79 12.50 -14.11
CA THR A 252 -16.05 11.63 -15.26
C THR A 252 -14.76 11.41 -16.05
N SER A 253 -14.60 10.20 -16.58
CA SER A 253 -13.38 9.75 -17.24
C SER A 253 -13.68 8.95 -18.49
N THR A 254 -12.70 8.90 -19.39
CA THR A 254 -12.69 8.01 -20.56
C THR A 254 -11.82 6.77 -20.29
N GLY A 255 -11.86 5.77 -21.17
CA GLY A 255 -11.04 4.55 -21.09
C GLY A 255 -11.56 3.44 -20.15
N ILE A 256 -12.44 3.80 -19.21
CA ILE A 256 -12.96 2.88 -18.18
C ILE A 256 -14.42 2.41 -18.40
N SER A 257 -15.01 2.63 -19.58
CA SER A 257 -16.42 2.28 -19.81
C SER A 257 -16.65 0.75 -19.80
N VAL A 258 -17.46 0.28 -18.86
CA VAL A 258 -17.73 -1.13 -18.52
C VAL A 258 -19.20 -1.32 -18.12
N VAL A 259 -19.54 -2.39 -17.37
CA VAL A 259 -20.88 -2.52 -16.75
C VAL A 259 -20.95 -1.59 -15.53
N ALA A 260 -22.12 -1.04 -15.22
CA ALA A 260 -22.29 -0.24 -14.01
C ALA A 260 -21.89 -1.01 -12.74
N ASP A 261 -21.39 -0.29 -11.73
CA ASP A 261 -20.98 -0.82 -10.43
C ASP A 261 -19.82 -1.85 -10.49
N TYR A 262 -18.99 -1.75 -11.54
CA TYR A 262 -17.80 -2.59 -11.71
C TYR A 262 -16.66 -2.19 -10.76
N PHE A 263 -16.43 -0.89 -10.58
CA PHE A 263 -15.40 -0.34 -9.72
C PHE A 263 -15.90 -0.03 -8.30
N GLY A 264 -17.21 -0.04 -8.04
CA GLY A 264 -17.77 0.12 -6.69
C GLY A 264 -17.14 -0.82 -5.65
N GLU A 265 -16.66 -0.24 -4.54
CA GLU A 265 -15.82 -0.85 -3.50
C GLU A 265 -14.41 -1.29 -3.94
N GLY A 266 -13.95 -0.80 -5.10
CA GLY A 266 -12.58 -0.93 -5.59
C GLY A 266 -11.73 0.29 -5.26
N PHE A 267 -10.63 0.47 -5.99
CA PHE A 267 -9.68 1.56 -5.79
C PHE A 267 -9.25 2.17 -7.12
N ILE A 268 -9.00 3.47 -7.14
CA ILE A 268 -8.15 4.10 -8.15
C ILE A 268 -6.80 4.43 -7.53
N THR A 269 -5.72 4.38 -8.32
CA THR A 269 -4.44 4.99 -7.99
C THR A 269 -4.14 6.03 -9.07
N PHE A 270 -4.01 7.31 -8.70
CA PHE A 270 -3.63 8.37 -9.63
C PHE A 270 -2.18 8.16 -10.11
N LEU A 271 -1.94 8.37 -11.40
CA LEU A 271 -0.65 8.15 -12.06
C LEU A 271 0.03 9.46 -12.46
N THR A 272 -0.75 10.54 -12.61
CA THR A 272 -0.30 11.89 -12.99
C THR A 272 -1.08 12.96 -12.22
N GLY A 273 -0.69 14.22 -12.39
CA GLY A 273 -1.30 15.35 -11.70
C GLY A 273 -0.80 15.50 -10.26
N ASP A 274 -1.33 16.49 -9.53
CA ASP A 274 -0.91 16.77 -8.15
C ASP A 274 -1.22 15.60 -7.21
N ASN A 275 -2.24 14.81 -7.52
CA ASN A 275 -2.61 13.59 -6.79
C ASN A 275 -1.79 12.35 -7.16
N ALA A 276 -0.75 12.42 -8.02
CA ALA A 276 0.03 11.24 -8.43
C ALA A 276 0.51 10.38 -7.23
N GLY A 277 0.26 9.07 -7.31
CA GLY A 277 0.50 8.09 -6.25
C GLY A 277 -0.66 7.93 -5.23
N ASP A 278 -1.55 8.93 -5.08
CA ASP A 278 -2.70 8.84 -4.18
C ASP A 278 -3.65 7.71 -4.61
N THR A 279 -4.13 6.95 -3.63
CA THR A 279 -4.99 5.77 -3.84
C THR A 279 -6.32 5.95 -3.13
N ARG A 280 -7.42 5.95 -3.89
CA ARG A 280 -8.76 6.27 -3.39
C ARG A 280 -9.76 5.16 -3.63
N ARG A 281 -10.49 4.81 -2.56
CA ARG A 281 -11.56 3.82 -2.62
C ARG A 281 -12.75 4.41 -3.38
N VAL A 282 -13.22 3.68 -4.40
CA VAL A 282 -14.40 4.02 -5.19
C VAL A 282 -15.65 3.59 -4.43
N ARG A 283 -16.58 4.51 -4.23
CA ARG A 283 -17.90 4.25 -3.64
C ARG A 283 -18.85 3.63 -4.66
N SER A 284 -18.88 4.20 -5.86
CA SER A 284 -19.75 3.77 -6.95
C SER A 284 -19.28 4.31 -8.29
N ASP A 285 -19.63 3.60 -9.36
CA ASP A 285 -19.45 4.03 -10.75
C ASP A 285 -20.74 3.80 -11.56
N ASN A 286 -20.93 4.56 -12.63
CA ASN A 286 -22.08 4.42 -13.53
C ASN A 286 -21.81 3.49 -14.74
N GLY A 287 -20.65 2.84 -14.82
CA GLY A 287 -20.22 2.05 -15.97
C GLY A 287 -19.87 2.83 -17.23
N THR A 288 -20.31 4.08 -17.42
CA THR A 288 -19.99 4.87 -18.62
C THR A 288 -18.75 5.75 -18.46
N GLY A 289 -18.36 6.07 -17.22
CA GLY A 289 -17.09 6.74 -16.91
C GLY A 289 -17.09 7.63 -15.67
N THR A 290 -18.24 7.88 -15.05
CA THR A 290 -18.34 8.68 -13.83
C THR A 290 -18.00 7.82 -12.61
N LEU A 291 -17.08 8.32 -11.79
CA LEU A 291 -16.65 7.73 -10.52
C LEU A 291 -17.04 8.66 -9.37
N ILE A 292 -17.48 8.06 -8.27
CA ILE A 292 -17.67 8.73 -6.97
C ILE A 292 -16.77 8.01 -5.96
N LEU A 293 -15.90 8.76 -5.29
CA LEU A 293 -14.99 8.25 -4.26
C LEU A 293 -15.68 8.17 -2.89
N HIS A 294 -15.09 7.41 -1.96
CA HIS A 294 -15.53 7.38 -0.55
C HIS A 294 -15.10 8.63 0.24
N LEU A 295 -13.93 9.18 -0.09
CA LEU A 295 -13.41 10.48 0.36
C LEU A 295 -12.83 11.20 -0.86
N GLY A 296 -12.91 12.53 -0.88
CA GLY A 296 -12.30 13.32 -1.95
C GLY A 296 -10.77 13.24 -1.92
N ALA A 297 -10.15 13.34 -3.10
CA ALA A 297 -8.71 13.44 -3.30
C ALA A 297 -8.07 14.56 -2.44
N TYR A 298 -6.76 14.47 -2.16
CA TYR A 298 -6.10 15.40 -1.25
C TYR A 298 -6.02 16.79 -1.90
N ASP A 299 -5.62 16.82 -3.17
CA ASP A 299 -5.49 18.01 -3.99
C ASP A 299 -6.58 18.00 -5.07
N ASP A 300 -6.73 19.10 -5.81
CA ASP A 300 -7.74 19.16 -6.88
C ASP A 300 -7.43 18.18 -8.00
N ILE A 301 -8.48 17.57 -8.56
CA ILE A 301 -8.38 16.67 -9.71
C ILE A 301 -8.42 17.55 -10.97
N ALA A 302 -7.50 17.35 -11.90
CA ALA A 302 -7.44 18.07 -13.17
C ALA A 302 -8.02 17.25 -14.34
N ILE A 303 -8.55 17.94 -15.34
CA ILE A 303 -8.90 17.30 -16.63
C ILE A 303 -7.60 16.91 -17.33
N GLY A 304 -7.52 15.67 -17.81
CA GLY A 304 -6.30 15.08 -18.37
C GLY A 304 -5.52 14.19 -17.40
N ASP A 305 -5.82 14.23 -16.09
CA ASP A 305 -5.21 13.32 -15.13
C ASP A 305 -5.52 11.86 -15.45
N THR A 306 -4.53 10.99 -15.24
CA THR A 306 -4.63 9.56 -15.48
C THR A 306 -4.58 8.77 -14.18
N PHE A 307 -5.29 7.64 -14.15
CA PHE A 307 -5.35 6.76 -12.98
C PHE A 307 -5.51 5.29 -13.39
N GLU A 308 -5.05 4.37 -12.55
CA GLU A 308 -5.30 2.93 -12.66
C GLU A 308 -6.46 2.53 -11.75
N ALA A 309 -7.62 2.17 -12.33
CA ALA A 309 -8.79 1.70 -11.61
C ALA A 309 -8.75 0.18 -11.43
N LEU A 310 -8.61 -0.26 -10.18
CA LEU A 310 -8.79 -1.64 -9.72
C LEU A 310 -10.28 -1.94 -9.52
N VAL A 311 -10.76 -3.02 -10.14
CA VAL A 311 -12.13 -3.54 -9.98
C VAL A 311 -12.47 -3.78 -8.50
N GLY A 312 -13.69 -3.41 -8.10
CA GLY A 312 -14.16 -3.55 -6.72
C GLY A 312 -14.84 -4.87 -6.42
N CYS A 313 -14.82 -5.26 -5.15
CA CYS A 313 -15.47 -6.45 -4.61
C CYS A 313 -16.26 -6.04 -3.36
N ARG A 314 -17.53 -6.45 -3.23
CA ARG A 314 -18.30 -6.31 -1.98
C ARG A 314 -18.28 -7.54 -1.09
N HIS A 315 -17.37 -8.47 -1.38
CA HIS A 315 -17.06 -9.64 -0.55
C HIS A 315 -18.22 -10.63 -0.38
N ARG A 316 -19.32 -10.52 -1.13
CA ARG A 316 -20.43 -11.48 -1.13
C ARG A 316 -20.11 -12.70 -2.00
N ARG A 317 -20.67 -13.85 -1.65
CA ARG A 317 -20.36 -15.11 -2.35
C ARG A 317 -20.92 -15.17 -3.77
N VAL A 318 -22.22 -14.90 -3.93
CA VAL A 318 -22.93 -15.13 -5.20
C VAL A 318 -22.66 -13.98 -6.18
N GLU A 319 -22.85 -12.74 -5.72
CA GLU A 319 -22.78 -11.54 -6.54
C GLU A 319 -21.33 -11.21 -6.92
N ASP A 320 -20.42 -11.16 -5.95
CA ASP A 320 -19.04 -10.75 -6.19
C ASP A 320 -18.14 -11.94 -6.55
N CYS A 321 -18.00 -12.91 -5.64
CA CYS A 321 -17.01 -13.98 -5.80
C CYS A 321 -17.31 -14.91 -6.98
N ILE A 322 -18.57 -15.31 -7.15
CA ILE A 322 -19.03 -16.17 -8.25
C ILE A 322 -19.37 -15.35 -9.50
N THR A 323 -20.28 -14.38 -9.43
CA THR A 323 -20.84 -13.74 -10.64
C THR A 323 -19.93 -12.66 -11.22
N LYS A 324 -19.55 -11.64 -10.44
CA LYS A 324 -18.72 -10.51 -10.92
C LYS A 324 -17.29 -10.94 -11.24
N HIS A 325 -16.72 -11.82 -10.44
CA HIS A 325 -15.30 -12.16 -10.50
C HIS A 325 -14.99 -13.57 -11.01
N ASP A 326 -15.97 -14.47 -11.19
CA ASP A 326 -15.78 -15.87 -11.59
C ASP A 326 -14.53 -16.50 -10.94
N ASN A 327 -14.43 -16.36 -9.61
CA ASN A 327 -13.21 -16.68 -8.88
C ASN A 327 -12.79 -18.14 -9.11
N LYS A 328 -13.75 -19.06 -9.30
CA LYS A 328 -13.47 -20.47 -9.66
C LYS A 328 -12.62 -20.59 -10.91
N ASN A 329 -12.90 -19.85 -12.00
CA ASN A 329 -12.09 -19.92 -13.22
C ASN A 329 -10.98 -18.87 -13.27
N ASN A 330 -11.04 -17.86 -12.38
CA ASN A 330 -10.13 -16.72 -12.36
C ASN A 330 -9.04 -16.77 -11.30
N SER A 331 -9.13 -17.65 -10.30
CA SER A 331 -8.08 -17.85 -9.30
C SER A 331 -6.92 -18.67 -9.86
N ARG A 332 -5.72 -18.47 -9.29
CA ARG A 332 -4.49 -19.20 -9.65
C ARG A 332 -4.62 -20.73 -9.51
N THR A 333 -5.52 -21.22 -8.65
CA THR A 333 -5.75 -22.67 -8.45
C THR A 333 -6.96 -23.24 -9.20
N GLY A 334 -7.73 -22.43 -9.92
CA GLY A 334 -8.94 -22.91 -10.61
C GLY A 334 -10.04 -23.41 -9.66
N THR A 335 -10.07 -22.88 -8.44
CA THR A 335 -11.02 -23.23 -7.38
C THR A 335 -11.68 -21.96 -6.81
N LEU A 336 -12.90 -22.10 -6.27
CA LEU A 336 -13.59 -20.99 -5.61
C LEU A 336 -12.94 -20.74 -4.24
N ARG A 337 -12.26 -19.60 -4.10
CA ARG A 337 -11.56 -19.17 -2.89
C ARG A 337 -12.38 -18.16 -2.07
N TYR A 338 -13.59 -18.57 -1.71
CA TYR A 338 -14.43 -17.85 -0.75
C TYR A 338 -14.14 -18.34 0.67
N ARG A 339 -13.85 -17.43 1.60
CA ARG A 339 -13.59 -17.75 3.03
C ARG A 339 -14.60 -17.15 4.00
N GLY A 340 -15.67 -16.53 3.50
CA GLY A 340 -16.82 -16.15 4.33
C GLY A 340 -17.71 -17.35 4.63
N PHE A 341 -18.62 -17.18 5.57
CA PHE A 341 -19.62 -18.18 5.96
C PHE A 341 -21.01 -17.63 5.61
N ASP A 342 -21.41 -17.73 4.35
CA ASP A 342 -22.63 -17.08 3.82
C ASP A 342 -23.90 -17.41 4.62
N PHE A 343 -23.98 -18.61 5.21
CA PHE A 343 -25.08 -19.02 6.09
C PHE A 343 -25.12 -18.35 7.47
N LEU A 344 -24.05 -17.69 7.93
CA LEU A 344 -24.06 -16.89 9.19
C LEU A 344 -24.80 -15.55 9.06
N ALA A 345 -25.26 -15.16 7.86
CA ALA A 345 -25.98 -13.91 7.64
C ALA A 345 -27.37 -13.84 8.32
N GLY A 346 -27.85 -14.93 8.93
CA GLY A 346 -29.16 -15.02 9.58
C GLY A 346 -29.09 -15.48 11.03
N GLU A 347 -28.65 -14.62 11.95
CA GLU A 347 -28.70 -14.92 13.39
C GLU A 347 -30.16 -15.05 13.92
N ASN A 348 -31.14 -14.49 13.20
CA ASN A 348 -32.58 -14.66 13.47
C ASN A 348 -33.13 -16.05 13.03
N VAL A 349 -32.36 -17.13 13.16
CA VAL A 349 -32.94 -18.48 13.21
C VAL A 349 -33.43 -18.71 14.64
N THR A 350 -34.59 -18.13 14.95
CA THR A 350 -35.36 -18.52 16.14
C THR A 350 -35.71 -20.00 15.98
N ALA A 351 -35.00 -20.87 16.71
CA ALA A 351 -35.18 -22.31 16.68
C ALA A 351 -36.58 -22.68 17.21
N THR A 352 -37.57 -22.57 16.33
CA THR A 352 -38.95 -22.93 16.61
C THR A 352 -39.01 -24.44 16.60
N ALA A 353 -39.19 -25.05 17.77
CA ALA A 353 -39.38 -26.49 17.87
C ALA A 353 -40.49 -26.92 16.90
N PRO A 354 -40.32 -28.04 16.16
CA PRO A 354 -41.35 -28.51 15.24
C PRO A 354 -42.64 -28.73 16.03
N LYS A 355 -43.74 -28.09 15.58
CA LYS A 355 -45.06 -28.35 16.13
C LYS A 355 -45.44 -29.78 15.76
N GLY A 356 -45.64 -30.62 16.78
CA GLY A 356 -46.16 -31.99 16.64
C GLY A 356 -47.64 -32.02 16.28
#